data_AF-A0A066XHF1-F1
#
_entry.id   AF-A0A066XHF1-F1
#
_cell.length_a   1.000
_cell.length_b   1.000
_cell.length_c   1.000
_cell.angle_alpha   90.00
_cell.angle_beta   90.00
_cell.angle_gamma   90.00
#
_symmetry.space_group_name_H-M   'P 1'
#
loop_
_entity.id
_entity.type
_entity.pdbx_description
1 polymer ?
#
loop_
_entity_poly.entity_id
_entity_poly.type
_entity_poly.pdbx_seq_one_letter_code
_entity_poly.pdbx_strand_id
1 'polypeptide(L)'
;MAKDTVLEGVFAINKPYGMSSAQVIRDCQAQMNPSGLFKPLIERDLAAKMSESKHEFKRRRSVKKDSRVKMGHGGTLDPLATGVLILGVGSGTKSLGSFLDCTKTYETVVLFGASTDTYDRVGRILSRRQYDEITKDKVEKALGDFRGKFKQIPPLYSALKMEGKPLYEYAREGKAIPREIAGRDVEVTELEMVEWYEPGTHNYRWPTEEAEAAEKNLAEQVWRVEKQQGSGRKLTPDEEKEEERALSEHETVKKKFEERQDGLIRDKPAKKQKPPKNPALMSGALGQLPAGKGSNLIPPPPSADEPFPWTDKGPPAARIRMTVTSGFYVRSFCHDLGAKVDSAGMMAELERSRQGDFEVRTDNCLEYEDLLKGEEVWGPKVTQMLTAWSEKYPNGAPQAPQKRQNNQEQQNHGRKQDRKRKWEDNKRFDKNNKDDRKRRNSSSGDEAPASKVARTEKSTEEPKGSPKVPLKSSPKTSPKGSLKSFPKGSSKVKAADTKKKLKPEEIEWEGFQD
;
A
#
# COMPACT_ATOMS: atom_id res chain seq x y z
N MET A 1 2.83 6.13 -44.98
CA MET A 1 4.22 6.40 -44.60
C MET A 1 4.29 6.60 -43.08
N ALA A 2 4.42 5.53 -42.29
CA ALA A 2 4.26 5.63 -40.82
C ALA A 2 5.14 4.65 -40.00
N LYS A 3 6.04 3.88 -40.63
CA LYS A 3 6.79 2.81 -39.93
C LYS A 3 7.97 3.27 -39.07
N ASP A 4 8.45 4.50 -39.26
CA ASP A 4 9.66 5.01 -38.60
C ASP A 4 9.38 6.10 -37.55
N THR A 5 8.13 6.50 -37.36
CA THR A 5 7.75 7.51 -36.36
C THR A 5 7.73 6.90 -34.97
N VAL A 6 8.58 7.39 -34.07
CA VAL A 6 8.64 6.92 -32.69
C VAL A 6 7.47 7.46 -31.88
N LEU A 7 6.49 6.61 -31.59
CA LEU A 7 5.35 6.96 -30.73
C LEU A 7 5.76 6.99 -29.25
N GLU A 8 5.75 8.18 -28.66
CA GLU A 8 5.94 8.40 -27.23
C GLU A 8 5.18 9.64 -26.74
N GLY A 9 4.81 9.68 -25.47
CA GLY A 9 3.93 10.73 -24.97
C GLY A 9 3.14 10.31 -23.73
N VAL A 10 2.00 10.95 -23.51
CA VAL A 10 1.09 10.65 -22.41
C VAL A 10 -0.32 10.38 -22.96
N PHE A 11 -0.97 9.35 -22.42
CA PHE A 11 -2.36 9.00 -22.70
C PHE A 11 -3.02 8.56 -21.38
N ALA A 12 -4.35 8.39 -21.37
CA ALA A 12 -5.04 7.82 -20.21
C ALA A 12 -5.63 6.43 -20.53
N ILE A 13 -5.79 5.60 -19.50
CA ILE A 13 -6.56 4.36 -19.55
C ILE A 13 -7.58 4.35 -18.41
N ASN A 14 -8.80 3.91 -18.69
CA ASN A 14 -9.81 3.69 -17.66
C ASN A 14 -9.43 2.43 -16.87
N LYS A 15 -8.97 2.59 -15.63
CA LYS A 15 -8.52 1.49 -14.79
C LYS A 15 -9.74 0.64 -14.35
N PRO A 16 -9.70 -0.70 -14.49
CA PRO A 16 -10.77 -1.56 -13.99
C PRO A 16 -10.71 -1.71 -12.47
N TYR A 17 -11.85 -2.10 -11.89
CA TYR A 17 -12.00 -2.44 -10.48
C TYR A 17 -11.11 -3.64 -10.09
N GLY A 18 -10.67 -3.71 -8.84
CA GLY A 18 -9.93 -4.85 -8.28
C GLY A 18 -8.46 -4.95 -8.70
N MET A 19 -8.01 -4.13 -9.66
CA MET A 19 -6.63 -4.14 -10.17
C MET A 19 -5.77 -3.06 -9.51
N SER A 20 -4.47 -3.29 -9.32
CA SER A 20 -3.55 -2.20 -8.95
C SER A 20 -3.11 -1.37 -10.17
N SER A 21 -2.86 -0.07 -9.99
CA SER A 21 -2.30 0.80 -11.06
C SER A 21 -1.00 0.23 -11.66
N ALA A 22 -0.21 -0.48 -10.84
CA ALA A 22 1.02 -1.13 -11.25
C ALA A 22 0.81 -2.42 -12.08
N GLN A 23 -0.35 -3.06 -11.97
CA GLN A 23 -0.75 -4.19 -12.82
C GLN A 23 -1.21 -3.70 -14.19
N VAL A 24 -2.03 -2.64 -14.26
CA VAL A 24 -2.42 -2.01 -15.55
C VAL A 24 -1.21 -1.67 -16.41
N ILE A 25 -0.12 -1.13 -15.83
CA ILE A 25 1.14 -0.88 -16.55
C ILE A 25 1.76 -2.17 -17.09
N ARG A 26 1.74 -3.27 -16.33
CA ARG A 26 2.27 -4.57 -16.79
C ARG A 26 1.45 -5.13 -17.93
N ASP A 27 0.14 -4.97 -17.90
CA ASP A 27 -0.77 -5.45 -18.95
C ASP A 27 -0.63 -4.60 -20.22
N CYS A 28 -0.47 -3.28 -20.09
CA CYS A 28 -0.07 -2.40 -21.20
C CYS A 28 1.29 -2.84 -21.78
N GLN A 29 2.30 -3.08 -20.94
CA GLN A 29 3.60 -3.57 -21.41
C GLN A 29 3.49 -4.94 -22.10
N ALA A 30 2.61 -5.84 -21.64
CA ALA A 30 2.41 -7.15 -22.27
C ALA A 30 1.88 -7.03 -23.71
N GLN A 31 0.98 -6.08 -23.98
CA GLN A 31 0.45 -5.81 -25.32
C GLN A 31 1.40 -4.95 -26.18
N MET A 32 2.04 -3.94 -25.59
CA MET A 32 2.86 -2.95 -26.31
C MET A 32 4.29 -3.43 -26.61
N ASN A 33 4.84 -4.40 -25.87
CA ASN A 33 6.18 -4.94 -26.13
C ASN A 33 6.31 -5.75 -27.44
N PRO A 34 5.37 -6.65 -27.81
CA PRO A 34 5.41 -7.36 -29.10
C PRO A 34 4.92 -6.52 -30.28
N SER A 35 4.28 -5.38 -30.01
CA SER A 35 3.59 -4.54 -31.01
C SER A 35 4.53 -3.92 -32.05
N GLY A 36 4.04 -3.83 -33.28
CA GLY A 36 4.75 -3.16 -34.38
C GLY A 36 4.86 -1.65 -34.16
N LEU A 37 3.85 -1.03 -33.54
CA LEU A 37 3.77 0.42 -33.28
C LEU A 37 4.89 0.92 -32.36
N PHE A 38 5.27 0.14 -31.34
CA PHE A 38 6.31 0.54 -30.37
C PHE A 38 7.70 -0.04 -30.65
N LYS A 39 7.85 -0.86 -31.68
CA LYS A 39 9.15 -1.39 -32.10
C LYS A 39 10.20 -0.29 -32.36
N PRO A 40 9.91 0.82 -33.08
CA PRO A 40 10.88 1.91 -33.28
C PRO A 40 11.34 2.57 -31.96
N LEU A 41 10.44 2.68 -30.97
CA LEU A 41 10.77 3.20 -29.64
C LEU A 41 11.76 2.29 -28.91
N ILE A 42 11.53 0.98 -28.93
CA ILE A 42 12.40 -0.01 -28.30
C ILE A 42 13.78 -0.03 -28.99
N GLU A 43 13.82 0.00 -30.32
CA GLU A 43 15.06 0.01 -31.11
C GLU A 43 15.89 1.28 -30.84
N ARG A 44 15.26 2.46 -30.82
CA ARG A 44 15.91 3.73 -30.44
C ARG A 44 16.49 3.66 -29.02
N ASP A 45 15.72 3.19 -28.05
CA ASP A 45 16.13 3.05 -26.66
C ASP A 45 17.25 2.00 -26.48
N LEU A 46 17.33 0.98 -27.34
CA LEU A 46 18.43 0.01 -27.38
C LEU A 46 19.69 0.61 -28.02
N ALA A 47 19.57 1.30 -29.15
CA ALA A 47 20.68 1.96 -29.83
C ALA A 47 21.37 2.99 -28.92
N ALA A 48 20.58 3.82 -28.21
CA ALA A 48 21.09 4.75 -27.21
C ALA A 48 21.91 4.04 -26.12
N LYS A 49 21.40 2.94 -25.53
CA LYS A 49 22.12 2.15 -24.52
C LYS A 49 23.42 1.52 -25.04
N MET A 50 23.48 1.17 -26.33
CA MET A 50 24.67 0.60 -26.96
C MET A 50 25.76 1.66 -27.23
N SER A 51 25.37 2.92 -27.41
CA SER A 51 26.30 4.07 -27.53
C SER A 51 26.87 4.60 -26.20
N GLU A 52 26.39 4.13 -25.04
CA GLU A 52 26.80 4.64 -23.74
C GLU A 52 28.25 4.27 -23.34
N SER A 53 28.92 5.19 -22.65
CA SER A 53 30.32 5.00 -22.24
C SER A 53 30.50 3.81 -21.29
N LYS A 54 31.69 3.18 -21.31
CA LYS A 54 32.04 2.06 -20.40
C LYS A 54 31.84 2.39 -18.91
N HIS A 55 31.84 3.67 -18.52
CA HIS A 55 31.62 4.13 -17.14
C HIS A 55 30.12 4.25 -16.78
N GLU A 56 29.27 4.67 -17.71
CA GLU A 56 27.81 4.71 -17.52
C GLU A 56 27.20 3.32 -17.59
N PHE A 57 27.67 2.51 -18.55
CA PHE A 57 27.34 1.09 -18.68
C PHE A 57 27.66 0.28 -17.40
N LYS A 58 28.75 0.62 -16.69
CA LYS A 58 29.07 0.04 -15.37
C LYS A 58 28.09 0.48 -14.28
N ARG A 59 27.65 1.75 -14.25
CA ARG A 59 26.66 2.25 -13.28
C ARG A 59 25.29 1.60 -13.44
N ARG A 60 24.87 1.29 -14.68
CA ARG A 60 23.56 0.67 -14.98
C ARG A 60 23.56 -0.86 -15.06
N ARG A 61 24.63 -1.54 -14.63
CA ARG A 61 24.76 -3.02 -14.70
C ARG A 61 23.63 -3.82 -14.02
N SER A 62 22.81 -3.20 -13.16
CA SER A 62 21.63 -3.81 -12.53
C SER A 62 20.33 -3.69 -13.34
N VAL A 63 20.24 -2.79 -14.32
CA VAL A 63 18.99 -2.48 -15.09
C VAL A 63 19.09 -3.04 -16.51
N LYS A 64 19.81 -4.15 -16.66
CA LYS A 64 20.64 -4.39 -17.85
C LYS A 64 19.99 -5.21 -18.98
N LYS A 65 18.68 -5.51 -18.90
CA LYS A 65 18.12 -6.65 -19.65
C LYS A 65 16.73 -6.49 -20.25
N ASP A 66 16.09 -5.33 -20.10
CA ASP A 66 14.69 -5.16 -20.48
C ASP A 66 14.55 -4.31 -21.75
N SER A 67 14.36 -4.99 -22.88
CA SER A 67 13.98 -4.42 -24.17
C SER A 67 12.46 -4.25 -24.24
N ARG A 68 11.92 -3.44 -23.32
CA ARG A 68 10.48 -3.18 -23.16
C ARG A 68 10.14 -1.71 -23.34
N VAL A 69 8.89 -1.45 -23.68
CA VAL A 69 8.29 -0.12 -23.70
C VAL A 69 8.41 0.49 -22.30
N LYS A 70 9.13 1.60 -22.21
CA LYS A 70 9.32 2.33 -20.95
C LYS A 70 8.00 3.01 -20.57
N MET A 71 7.40 2.60 -19.45
CA MET A 71 6.12 3.13 -18.97
C MET A 71 6.16 3.60 -17.50
N GLY A 72 5.23 4.47 -17.14
CA GLY A 72 4.93 4.91 -15.77
C GLY A 72 3.52 5.52 -15.69
N HIS A 73 3.06 5.90 -14.49
CA HIS A 73 1.75 6.53 -14.30
C HIS A 73 1.81 7.89 -13.59
N GLY A 74 0.85 8.78 -13.89
CA GLY A 74 0.73 10.16 -13.41
C GLY A 74 -0.08 10.30 -12.11
N GLY A 75 -0.02 9.29 -11.22
CA GLY A 75 -0.77 9.25 -9.96
C GLY A 75 -1.41 7.88 -9.73
N THR A 76 -1.33 7.37 -8.50
CA THR A 76 -1.91 6.07 -8.13
C THR A 76 -3.44 6.16 -8.05
N LEU A 77 -4.12 5.08 -8.44
CA LEU A 77 -5.48 4.74 -7.99
C LEU A 77 -5.41 3.52 -7.08
N ASP A 78 -6.18 3.57 -5.99
CA ASP A 78 -6.37 2.44 -5.08
C ASP A 78 -6.99 1.25 -5.83
N PRO A 79 -6.81 0.00 -5.36
CA PRO A 79 -7.31 -1.16 -6.10
C PRO A 79 -8.83 -1.15 -6.32
N LEU A 80 -9.62 -0.60 -5.38
CA LEU A 80 -11.09 -0.52 -5.50
C LEU A 80 -11.56 0.59 -6.44
N ALA A 81 -10.67 1.52 -6.80
CA ALA A 81 -11.04 2.69 -7.57
C ALA A 81 -10.99 2.41 -9.07
N THR A 82 -12.04 2.77 -9.81
CA THR A 82 -12.05 2.78 -11.28
C THR A 82 -11.61 4.14 -11.82
N GLY A 83 -11.53 4.27 -13.14
CA GLY A 83 -11.41 5.57 -13.81
C GLY A 83 -10.00 5.95 -14.27
N VAL A 84 -9.83 7.21 -14.63
CA VAL A 84 -8.66 7.75 -15.35
C VAL A 84 -7.34 7.42 -14.66
N LEU A 85 -6.53 6.56 -15.27
CA LEU A 85 -5.12 6.35 -14.94
C LEU A 85 -4.25 6.90 -16.06
N ILE A 86 -3.63 8.07 -15.82
CA ILE A 86 -2.70 8.68 -16.78
C ILE A 86 -1.43 7.84 -16.87
N LEU A 87 -1.04 7.46 -18.09
CA LEU A 87 0.14 6.66 -18.42
C LEU A 87 1.10 7.45 -19.33
N GLY A 88 2.38 7.40 -19.00
CA GLY A 88 3.45 7.98 -19.81
C GLY A 88 4.26 6.89 -20.50
N VAL A 89 4.49 7.04 -21.81
CA VAL A 89 5.29 6.14 -22.65
C VAL A 89 6.56 6.84 -23.10
N GLY A 90 7.70 6.15 -23.11
CA GLY A 90 8.96 6.67 -23.61
C GLY A 90 9.40 7.94 -22.89
N SER A 91 9.63 9.03 -23.63
CA SER A 91 9.96 10.35 -23.10
C SER A 91 8.83 10.98 -22.28
N GLY A 92 7.56 10.67 -22.57
CA GLY A 92 6.38 11.17 -21.83
C GLY A 92 6.34 10.74 -20.36
N THR A 93 7.10 9.70 -19.98
CA THR A 93 7.35 9.38 -18.56
C THR A 93 7.96 10.53 -17.76
N LYS A 94 8.62 11.51 -18.39
CA LYS A 94 9.16 12.73 -17.75
C LYS A 94 8.05 13.72 -17.36
N SER A 95 6.92 13.69 -18.07
CA SER A 95 5.80 14.62 -17.90
C SER A 95 4.83 14.18 -16.80
N LEU A 96 4.90 12.91 -16.35
CA LEU A 96 3.98 12.34 -15.34
C LEU A 96 3.93 13.12 -14.01
N GLY A 97 4.97 13.89 -13.69
CA GLY A 97 5.00 14.73 -12.49
C GLY A 97 3.97 15.86 -12.49
N SER A 98 3.69 16.51 -13.63
CA SER A 98 2.76 17.65 -13.66
C SER A 98 1.30 17.23 -13.46
N PHE A 99 0.97 15.97 -13.77
CA PHE A 99 -0.33 15.38 -13.52
C PHE A 99 -0.61 15.05 -12.05
N LEU A 100 0.40 15.03 -11.18
CA LEU A 100 0.17 14.88 -9.75
C LEU A 100 -0.56 16.11 -9.18
N ASP A 101 -0.14 17.30 -9.64
CA ASP A 101 -0.57 18.61 -9.14
C ASP A 101 -1.90 19.11 -9.76
N CYS A 102 -2.39 18.49 -10.84
CA CYS A 102 -3.65 18.87 -11.50
C CYS A 102 -4.92 18.53 -10.68
N THR A 103 -6.03 19.19 -11.01
CA THR A 103 -7.36 18.87 -10.45
C THR A 103 -7.86 17.50 -10.90
N LYS A 104 -8.68 16.87 -10.06
CA LYS A 104 -9.24 15.53 -10.25
C LYS A 104 -10.72 15.57 -9.89
N THR A 105 -11.57 14.98 -10.72
CA THR A 105 -12.98 14.77 -10.37
C THR A 105 -13.17 13.31 -10.00
N TYR A 106 -13.85 13.10 -8.88
CA TYR A 106 -14.17 11.81 -8.33
C TYR A 106 -15.67 11.70 -8.13
N GLU A 107 -16.20 10.49 -8.31
CA GLU A 107 -17.51 10.09 -7.85
C GLU A 107 -17.35 8.91 -6.90
N THR A 108 -17.97 8.97 -5.72
CA THR A 108 -17.76 7.98 -4.66
C THR A 108 -19.06 7.66 -3.97
N VAL A 109 -19.20 6.43 -3.47
CA VAL A 109 -20.29 6.07 -2.58
C VAL A 109 -19.79 5.94 -1.16
N VAL A 110 -20.38 6.71 -0.26
CA VAL A 110 -20.17 6.64 1.19
C VAL A 110 -21.26 5.73 1.76
N LEU A 111 -20.84 4.70 2.48
CA LEU A 111 -21.72 3.80 3.23
C LEU A 111 -21.57 4.10 4.72
N PHE A 112 -22.69 4.40 5.40
CA PHE A 112 -22.67 4.86 6.79
C PHE A 112 -22.74 3.70 7.81
N GLY A 113 -22.61 4.03 9.09
CA GLY A 113 -22.83 3.12 10.22
C GLY A 113 -21.67 2.22 10.64
N ALA A 114 -20.57 2.16 9.88
CA ALA A 114 -19.35 1.47 10.30
C ALA A 114 -18.08 2.15 9.77
N SER A 115 -16.98 2.02 10.52
CA SER A 115 -15.63 2.47 10.14
C SER A 115 -14.70 1.29 9.95
N THR A 116 -13.76 1.40 9.02
CA THR A 116 -12.75 0.36 8.71
C THR A 116 -11.32 0.89 8.83
N ASP A 117 -10.34 0.01 9.00
CA ASP A 117 -8.93 0.38 9.13
C ASP A 117 -8.33 1.01 7.85
N THR A 118 -8.84 0.65 6.68
CA THR A 118 -8.47 1.23 5.37
C THR A 118 -9.29 2.48 4.99
N TYR A 119 -10.36 2.77 5.73
CA TYR A 119 -11.48 3.68 5.37
C TYR A 119 -12.22 3.32 4.07
N ASP A 120 -12.09 2.07 3.61
CA ASP A 120 -12.88 1.51 2.51
C ASP A 120 -13.47 0.14 2.89
N ARG A 121 -14.38 -0.37 2.06
CA ARG A 121 -15.04 -1.67 2.27
C ARG A 121 -14.14 -2.92 2.11
N VAL A 122 -12.83 -2.74 1.89
CA VAL A 122 -11.85 -3.83 1.76
C VAL A 122 -11.08 -4.05 3.07
N GLY A 123 -11.10 -3.07 3.97
CA GLY A 123 -10.54 -3.18 5.31
C GLY A 123 -11.40 -4.01 6.26
N ARG A 124 -11.01 -3.99 7.54
CA ARG A 124 -11.71 -4.65 8.64
C ARG A 124 -12.47 -3.64 9.48
N ILE A 125 -13.61 -4.04 10.04
CA ILE A 125 -14.43 -3.19 10.91
C ILE A 125 -13.65 -2.84 12.19
N LEU A 126 -13.45 -1.54 12.40
CA LEU A 126 -12.96 -0.97 13.64
C LEU A 126 -14.10 -0.78 14.63
N SER A 127 -15.17 -0.10 14.18
CA SER A 127 -16.34 0.23 15.00
C SER A 127 -17.62 0.25 14.17
N ARG A 128 -18.75 0.00 14.85
CA ARG A 128 -20.11 0.27 14.33
C ARG A 128 -20.73 1.42 15.12
N ARG A 129 -21.60 2.18 14.47
CA ARG A 129 -22.35 3.33 15.00
C ARG A 129 -23.81 3.20 14.58
N GLN A 130 -24.72 3.81 15.32
CA GLN A 130 -26.11 3.97 14.87
C GLN A 130 -26.16 4.84 13.61
N TYR A 131 -27.16 4.59 12.78
CA TYR A 131 -27.38 5.27 11.50
C TYR A 131 -28.85 5.70 11.29
N ASP A 132 -29.72 5.44 12.28
CA ASP A 132 -31.15 5.73 12.22
C ASP A 132 -31.47 7.23 12.03
N GLU A 133 -30.59 8.10 12.54
CA GLU A 133 -30.73 9.57 12.44
C GLU A 133 -30.05 10.18 11.19
N ILE A 134 -29.46 9.36 10.31
CA ILE A 134 -28.75 9.87 9.13
C ILE A 134 -29.77 10.08 8.00
N THR A 135 -30.16 11.34 7.82
CA THR A 135 -31.04 11.76 6.72
C THR A 135 -30.26 12.44 5.60
N LYS A 136 -30.83 12.45 4.39
CA LYS A 136 -30.31 13.19 3.23
C LYS A 136 -29.95 14.63 3.59
N ASP A 137 -30.85 15.34 4.29
CA ASP A 137 -30.64 16.73 4.71
C ASP A 137 -29.50 16.89 5.72
N LYS A 138 -29.29 15.92 6.64
CA LYS A 138 -28.17 15.94 7.58
C LYS A 138 -26.84 15.82 6.83
N VAL A 139 -26.78 14.91 5.84
CA VAL A 139 -25.59 14.71 5.01
C VAL A 139 -25.34 15.92 4.10
N GLU A 140 -26.34 16.45 3.39
CA GLU A 140 -26.15 17.62 2.50
C GLU A 140 -25.68 18.87 3.27
N LYS A 141 -26.19 19.09 4.49
CA LYS A 141 -25.67 20.14 5.38
C LYS A 141 -24.22 19.88 5.78
N ALA A 142 -23.87 18.65 6.14
CA ALA A 142 -22.51 18.26 6.50
C ALA A 142 -21.51 18.43 5.33
N LEU A 143 -21.94 18.26 4.06
CA LEU A 143 -21.11 18.55 2.89
C LEU A 143 -20.68 20.03 2.81
N GLY A 144 -21.37 20.96 3.48
CA GLY A 144 -20.98 22.36 3.58
C GLY A 144 -19.55 22.56 4.10
N ASP A 145 -19.15 21.78 5.12
CA ASP A 145 -17.86 21.91 5.80
C ASP A 145 -16.67 21.38 5.00
N PHE A 146 -16.93 20.62 3.93
CA PHE A 146 -15.91 20.02 3.06
C PHE A 146 -15.72 20.79 1.74
N ARG A 147 -16.32 21.98 1.60
CA ARG A 147 -16.15 22.87 0.42
C ARG A 147 -15.04 23.89 0.67
N GLY A 148 -14.25 24.22 -0.35
CA GLY A 148 -13.15 25.18 -0.25
C GLY A 148 -11.86 24.59 0.32
N LYS A 149 -11.07 25.40 1.03
CA LYS A 149 -9.71 25.06 1.51
C LYS A 149 -9.71 24.63 2.97
N PHE A 150 -9.18 23.45 3.25
CA PHE A 150 -9.04 22.94 4.63
C PHE A 150 -7.83 21.98 4.74
N LYS A 151 -7.57 21.51 5.96
CA LYS A 151 -6.54 20.50 6.22
C LYS A 151 -7.17 19.12 6.37
N GLN A 152 -6.70 18.17 5.56
CA GLN A 152 -7.12 16.77 5.63
C GLN A 152 -5.95 15.90 6.07
N ILE A 153 -6.20 14.91 6.94
CA ILE A 153 -5.19 13.94 7.35
C ILE A 153 -5.23 12.73 6.40
N PRO A 154 -4.09 12.38 5.77
CA PRO A 154 -3.99 11.20 4.93
C PRO A 154 -4.28 9.90 5.70
N PRO A 155 -4.95 8.90 5.09
CA PRO A 155 -5.22 7.64 5.76
C PRO A 155 -3.92 6.86 6.00
N LEU A 156 -3.91 6.04 7.04
CA LEU A 156 -2.77 5.18 7.40
C LEU A 156 -2.39 4.24 6.23
N TYR A 157 -3.38 3.69 5.52
CA TYR A 157 -3.17 2.91 4.29
C TYR A 157 -2.96 3.81 3.06
N SER A 158 -1.86 4.57 3.05
CA SER A 158 -1.46 5.43 1.93
C SER A 158 0.01 5.23 1.51
N ALA A 159 0.33 5.66 0.29
CA ALA A 159 1.68 5.61 -0.28
C ALA A 159 2.61 6.75 0.22
N LEU A 160 2.16 7.58 1.18
CA LEU A 160 3.00 8.60 1.83
C LEU A 160 4.18 7.91 2.53
N LYS A 161 5.39 8.46 2.39
CA LYS A 161 6.60 7.92 3.01
C LYS A 161 6.94 8.62 4.31
N MET A 162 7.21 7.84 5.35
CA MET A 162 7.88 8.29 6.58
C MET A 162 9.20 7.53 6.71
N GLU A 163 10.28 8.26 6.99
CA GLU A 163 11.65 7.72 7.08
C GLU A 163 12.10 6.88 5.85
N GLY A 164 11.52 7.16 4.68
CA GLY A 164 11.79 6.47 3.42
C GLY A 164 10.89 5.26 3.12
N LYS A 165 10.09 4.81 4.10
CA LYS A 165 9.16 3.68 4.01
C LYS A 165 7.70 4.15 3.88
N PRO A 166 6.86 3.56 2.99
CA PRO A 166 5.44 3.92 2.87
C PRO A 166 4.60 3.60 4.12
N LEU A 167 3.59 4.43 4.42
CA LEU A 167 2.69 4.23 5.58
C LEU A 167 1.94 2.90 5.56
N TYR A 168 1.44 2.46 4.39
CA TYR A 168 0.78 1.15 4.26
C TYR A 168 1.67 -0.04 4.67
N GLU A 169 3.00 0.11 4.64
CA GLU A 169 3.94 -0.94 5.07
C GLU A 169 4.23 -0.90 6.58
N TYR A 170 3.90 0.18 7.29
CA TYR A 170 3.85 0.20 8.75
C TYR A 170 2.58 -0.49 9.24
N ALA A 171 1.43 -0.13 8.65
CA ALA A 171 0.13 -0.73 8.94
C ALA A 171 0.15 -2.26 8.80
N ARG A 172 0.57 -2.77 7.63
CA ARG A 172 0.67 -4.22 7.35
C ARG A 172 1.69 -4.99 8.20
N GLU A 173 2.61 -4.29 8.85
CA GLU A 173 3.58 -4.91 9.77
C GLU A 173 3.15 -4.78 11.24
N GLY A 174 1.97 -4.19 11.53
CA GLY A 174 1.50 -3.91 12.88
C GLY A 174 2.41 -2.96 13.67
N LYS A 175 3.21 -2.14 12.97
CA LYS A 175 4.24 -1.30 13.60
C LYS A 175 3.72 0.10 13.86
N ALA A 176 3.96 0.59 15.08
CA ALA A 176 3.81 2.00 15.41
C ALA A 176 4.55 2.87 14.39
N ILE A 177 3.87 3.93 13.94
CA ILE A 177 4.44 4.91 13.03
C ILE A 177 5.48 5.77 13.80
N PRO A 178 6.65 6.12 13.21
CA PRO A 178 7.72 6.82 13.95
C PRO A 178 7.36 8.23 14.45
N ARG A 179 6.27 8.79 13.92
CA ARG A 179 5.70 10.10 14.26
C ARG A 179 4.28 10.17 13.74
N GLU A 180 3.56 11.18 14.18
CA GLU A 180 2.23 11.53 13.71
C GLU A 180 2.15 11.77 12.19
N ILE A 181 0.99 11.47 11.61
CA ILE A 181 0.65 11.86 10.25
C ILE A 181 0.27 13.34 10.29
N ALA A 182 1.01 14.18 9.56
CA ALA A 182 0.69 15.60 9.45
C ALA A 182 -0.43 15.81 8.41
N GLY A 183 -1.44 16.59 8.79
CA GLY A 183 -2.46 17.10 7.87
C GLY A 183 -1.88 17.87 6.68
N ARG A 184 -2.57 17.81 5.54
CA ARG A 184 -2.21 18.51 4.30
C ARG A 184 -3.28 19.51 3.92
N ASP A 185 -2.85 20.66 3.42
CA ASP A 185 -3.74 21.62 2.79
C ASP A 185 -4.30 21.02 1.50
N VAL A 186 -5.63 20.98 1.40
CA VAL A 186 -6.38 20.48 0.25
C VAL A 186 -7.47 21.50 -0.11
N GLU A 187 -7.99 21.40 -1.33
CA GLU A 187 -9.06 22.27 -1.82
C GLU A 187 -10.08 21.45 -2.60
N VAL A 188 -11.35 21.65 -2.28
CA VAL A 188 -12.52 21.07 -2.96
C VAL A 188 -13.27 22.20 -3.63
N THR A 189 -13.22 22.26 -4.96
CA THR A 189 -13.81 23.36 -5.75
C THR A 189 -15.29 23.12 -6.05
N GLU A 190 -15.66 21.85 -6.21
CA GLU A 190 -17.04 21.41 -6.45
C GLU A 190 -17.32 20.20 -5.55
N LEU A 191 -18.52 20.15 -4.98
CA LEU A 191 -18.99 19.05 -4.13
C LEU A 191 -20.52 19.02 -4.15
N GLU A 192 -21.08 17.88 -4.58
CA GLU A 192 -22.52 17.65 -4.69
C GLU A 192 -22.89 16.22 -4.30
N MET A 193 -24.06 16.03 -3.69
CA MET A 193 -24.68 14.71 -3.59
C MET A 193 -25.44 14.41 -4.88
N VAL A 194 -24.93 13.45 -5.65
CA VAL A 194 -25.54 13.00 -6.92
C VAL A 194 -26.75 12.11 -6.66
N GLU A 195 -26.66 11.22 -5.66
CA GLU A 195 -27.71 10.26 -5.35
C GLU A 195 -27.76 9.98 -3.84
N TRP A 196 -28.97 9.81 -3.31
CA TRP A 196 -29.24 9.37 -1.94
C TRP A 196 -29.88 7.99 -2.00
N TYR A 197 -29.32 7.04 -1.26
CA TYR A 197 -29.85 5.68 -1.16
C TYR A 197 -30.45 5.48 0.23
N GLU A 198 -31.77 5.35 0.30
CA GLU A 198 -32.49 5.06 1.54
C GLU A 198 -32.14 3.65 2.07
N PRO A 199 -32.25 3.42 3.39
CA PRO A 199 -32.12 2.10 4.01
C PRO A 199 -32.89 1.00 3.27
N GLY A 200 -32.15 0.01 2.76
CA GLY A 200 -32.70 -1.15 2.04
C GLY A 200 -32.88 -0.96 0.53
N THR A 201 -32.48 0.18 -0.04
CA THR A 201 -32.57 0.43 -1.50
C THR A 201 -31.30 0.09 -2.29
N HIS A 202 -30.20 -0.24 -1.61
CA HIS A 202 -28.89 -0.46 -2.21
C HIS A 202 -28.22 -1.77 -1.79
N ASN A 203 -27.29 -2.26 -2.61
CA ASN A 203 -26.54 -3.50 -2.36
C ASN A 203 -25.12 -3.28 -1.78
N TYR A 204 -24.70 -2.05 -1.51
CA TYR A 204 -23.44 -1.77 -0.81
C TYR A 204 -23.43 -2.40 0.58
N ARG A 205 -22.33 -3.05 0.99
CA ARG A 205 -22.21 -3.76 2.27
C ARG A 205 -20.94 -3.40 3.02
N TRP A 206 -20.99 -3.49 4.35
CA TRP A 206 -19.79 -3.48 5.18
C TRP A 206 -18.98 -4.77 4.99
N PRO A 207 -17.66 -4.75 5.22
CA PRO A 207 -16.87 -5.98 5.31
C PRO A 207 -17.29 -6.83 6.52
N THR A 208 -17.04 -8.13 6.46
CA THR A 208 -17.38 -9.10 7.53
C THR A 208 -16.27 -9.33 8.54
N GLU A 209 -15.01 -9.01 8.19
CA GLU A 209 -13.88 -9.13 9.10
C GLU A 209 -13.88 -8.01 10.16
N GLU A 210 -13.75 -8.39 11.44
CA GLU A 210 -13.46 -7.47 12.55
C GLU A 210 -11.95 -7.25 12.67
N ALA A 211 -11.53 -6.04 12.97
CA ALA A 211 -10.14 -5.73 13.27
C ALA A 211 -9.73 -6.32 14.64
N GLU A 212 -8.48 -6.77 14.77
CA GLU A 212 -7.96 -7.27 16.05
C GLU A 212 -7.79 -6.11 17.06
N ALA A 213 -7.73 -6.42 18.36
CA ALA A 213 -7.58 -5.40 19.41
C ALA A 213 -6.31 -4.53 19.22
N ALA A 214 -5.23 -5.10 18.69
CA ALA A 214 -4.02 -4.34 18.35
C ALA A 214 -4.24 -3.35 17.20
N GLU A 215 -5.03 -3.72 16.19
CA GLU A 215 -5.39 -2.89 15.04
C GLU A 215 -6.36 -1.77 15.47
N LYS A 216 -7.33 -2.09 16.34
CA LYS A 216 -8.23 -1.10 16.95
C LYS A 216 -7.47 -0.08 17.80
N ASN A 217 -6.53 -0.51 18.64
CA ASN A 217 -5.65 0.40 19.41
C ASN A 217 -4.79 1.31 18.51
N LEU A 218 -4.23 0.78 17.41
CA LEU A 218 -3.44 1.58 16.47
C LEU A 218 -4.30 2.62 15.74
N ALA A 219 -5.51 2.25 15.35
CA ALA A 219 -6.46 3.18 14.73
C ALA A 219 -6.93 4.27 15.71
N GLU A 220 -7.21 3.92 16.97
CA GLU A 220 -7.53 4.90 18.02
C GLU A 220 -6.39 5.88 18.27
N GLN A 221 -5.13 5.41 18.26
CA GLN A 221 -3.97 6.28 18.40
C GLN A 221 -3.88 7.31 17.25
N VAL A 222 -4.11 6.87 16.00
CA VAL A 222 -4.17 7.77 14.83
C VAL A 222 -5.35 8.73 14.93
N TRP A 223 -6.52 8.28 15.40
CA TRP A 223 -7.69 9.13 15.62
C TRP A 223 -7.41 10.23 16.67
N ARG A 224 -6.82 9.89 17.82
CA ARG A 224 -6.50 10.88 18.88
C ARG A 224 -5.67 12.03 18.33
N VAL A 225 -4.62 11.70 17.57
CA VAL A 225 -3.76 12.64 16.87
C VAL A 225 -4.56 13.52 15.89
N GLU A 226 -5.47 12.93 15.12
CA GLU A 226 -6.35 13.67 14.21
C GLU A 226 -7.27 14.66 14.92
N LYS A 227 -7.90 14.26 16.04
CA LYS A 227 -8.68 15.18 16.89
C LYS A 227 -7.84 16.31 17.47
N GLN A 228 -6.61 16.05 17.91
CA GLN A 228 -5.71 17.08 18.43
C GLN A 228 -5.28 18.07 17.34
N GLN A 229 -4.87 17.58 16.17
CA GLN A 229 -4.46 18.44 15.04
C GLN A 229 -5.63 19.22 14.42
N GLY A 230 -6.83 18.62 14.33
CA GLY A 230 -8.02 19.25 13.74
C GLY A 230 -8.70 20.28 14.65
N SER A 231 -8.67 20.09 15.97
CA SER A 231 -9.32 21.01 16.92
C SER A 231 -8.44 22.20 17.33
N GLY A 232 -7.12 22.15 17.11
CA GLY A 232 -6.17 23.16 17.55
C GLY A 232 -6.09 23.33 19.09
N ARG A 233 -6.72 22.43 19.84
CA ARG A 233 -6.91 22.52 21.28
C ARG A 233 -5.81 21.72 21.97
N LYS A 234 -4.99 22.39 22.80
CA LYS A 234 -4.08 21.70 23.71
C LYS A 234 -4.90 21.04 24.82
N LEU A 235 -4.53 19.83 25.20
CA LEU A 235 -5.05 19.16 26.40
C LEU A 235 -4.75 19.99 27.65
N THR A 236 -5.61 19.88 28.64
CA THR A 236 -5.35 20.44 29.97
C THR A 236 -4.39 19.52 30.75
N PRO A 237 -3.60 20.05 31.71
CA PRO A 237 -2.63 19.25 32.46
C PRO A 237 -3.21 18.10 33.29
N ASP A 238 -4.52 18.05 33.48
CA ASP A 238 -5.21 16.97 34.18
C ASP A 238 -5.72 15.90 33.21
N GLU A 239 -6.17 16.29 32.00
CA GLU A 239 -6.40 15.36 30.89
C GLU A 239 -5.08 14.68 30.45
N GLU A 240 -3.96 15.42 30.40
CA GLU A 240 -2.63 14.84 30.08
C GLU A 240 -2.21 13.77 31.10
N LYS A 241 -2.48 13.96 32.40
CA LYS A 241 -2.21 12.95 33.44
C LYS A 241 -3.15 11.75 33.37
N GLU A 242 -4.41 11.97 33.01
CA GLU A 242 -5.38 10.88 32.84
C GLU A 242 -5.03 10.04 31.60
N GLU A 243 -4.56 10.66 30.52
CA GLU A 243 -3.99 9.97 29.36
C GLU A 243 -2.68 9.24 29.68
N GLU A 244 -1.72 9.86 30.39
CA GLU A 244 -0.47 9.21 30.83
C GLU A 244 -0.76 8.00 31.72
N ARG A 245 -1.74 8.13 32.62
CA ARG A 245 -2.22 7.03 33.46
C ARG A 245 -2.83 5.91 32.62
N ALA A 246 -3.75 6.21 31.71
CA ALA A 246 -4.38 5.22 30.83
C ALA A 246 -3.36 4.50 29.93
N LEU A 247 -2.36 5.22 29.42
CA LEU A 247 -1.23 4.66 28.66
C LEU A 247 -0.38 3.73 29.52
N SER A 248 -0.04 4.14 30.75
CA SER A 248 0.73 3.29 31.68
C SER A 248 -0.04 2.03 32.08
N GLU A 249 -1.35 2.14 32.33
CA GLU A 249 -2.21 1.01 32.65
C GLU A 249 -2.30 0.04 31.46
N HIS A 250 -2.45 0.55 30.22
CA HIS A 250 -2.40 -0.25 28.99
C HIS A 250 -1.05 -0.95 28.79
N GLU A 251 0.08 -0.26 28.98
CA GLU A 251 1.42 -0.87 28.95
C GLU A 251 1.56 -1.99 29.99
N THR A 252 1.04 -1.81 31.21
CA THR A 252 1.09 -2.89 32.22
C THR A 252 0.21 -4.08 31.85
N VAL A 253 -0.96 -3.87 31.22
CA VAL A 253 -1.84 -4.94 30.73
C VAL A 253 -1.18 -5.68 29.57
N LYS A 254 -0.59 -4.95 28.62
CA LYS A 254 0.17 -5.51 27.50
C LYS A 254 1.35 -6.34 27.98
N LYS A 255 2.17 -5.81 28.90
CA LYS A 255 3.31 -6.53 29.49
C LYS A 255 2.86 -7.82 30.18
N LYS A 256 1.78 -7.77 30.97
CA LYS A 256 1.16 -8.95 31.59
C LYS A 256 0.56 -9.94 30.58
N PHE A 257 0.27 -9.53 29.35
CA PHE A 257 -0.19 -10.40 28.27
C PHE A 257 0.99 -11.06 27.54
N GLU A 258 2.03 -10.29 27.22
CA GLU A 258 3.28 -10.76 26.61
C GLU A 258 4.00 -11.76 27.55
N GLU A 259 4.13 -11.46 28.84
CA GLU A 259 4.68 -12.38 29.86
C GLU A 259 3.87 -13.69 29.99
N ARG A 260 2.57 -13.68 29.69
CA ARG A 260 1.72 -14.88 29.63
C ARG A 260 1.92 -15.71 28.35
N GLN A 261 2.29 -15.09 27.23
CA GLN A 261 2.62 -15.81 26.00
C GLN A 261 4.04 -16.40 26.02
N ASP A 262 5.03 -15.65 26.51
CA ASP A 262 6.42 -16.11 26.59
C ASP A 262 6.59 -17.32 27.52
N GLY A 263 5.71 -17.48 28.53
CA GLY A 263 5.66 -18.68 29.37
C GLY A 263 5.25 -19.97 28.64
N LEU A 264 4.61 -19.88 27.47
CA LEU A 264 4.18 -21.03 26.67
C LEU A 264 5.13 -21.36 25.50
N ILE A 265 6.02 -20.45 25.11
CA ILE A 265 6.86 -20.59 23.91
C ILE A 265 8.29 -21.00 24.33
N ARG A 266 8.50 -22.31 24.50
CA ARG A 266 9.82 -22.86 24.84
C ARG A 266 10.57 -23.38 23.61
N ASP A 267 10.80 -22.50 22.63
CA ASP A 267 11.72 -22.79 21.52
C ASP A 267 12.55 -21.58 21.06
N LYS A 268 13.79 -21.84 20.67
CA LYS A 268 14.84 -20.82 20.51
C LYS A 268 14.79 -20.20 19.11
N PRO A 269 14.61 -18.87 18.95
CA PRO A 269 14.41 -18.27 17.63
C PRO A 269 15.64 -18.39 16.73
N ALA A 270 15.40 -18.76 15.47
CA ALA A 270 16.44 -18.90 14.45
C ALA A 270 17.13 -17.55 14.13
N LYS A 271 18.41 -17.59 13.75
CA LYS A 271 19.23 -16.40 13.49
C LYS A 271 18.64 -15.54 12.35
N LYS A 272 18.29 -14.29 12.68
CA LYS A 272 17.82 -13.26 11.72
C LYS A 272 18.77 -13.13 10.52
N GLN A 273 18.23 -13.28 9.31
CA GLN A 273 18.93 -12.81 8.10
C GLN A 273 18.92 -11.28 8.04
N LYS A 274 19.99 -10.68 7.51
CA LYS A 274 20.11 -9.21 7.40
C LYS A 274 19.23 -8.68 6.26
N PRO A 275 18.63 -7.48 6.40
CA PRO A 275 17.83 -6.88 5.33
C PRO A 275 18.70 -6.51 4.11
N PRO A 276 18.14 -6.57 2.88
CA PRO A 276 18.85 -6.16 1.67
C PRO A 276 19.13 -4.65 1.67
N LYS A 277 20.30 -4.26 1.13
CA LYS A 277 20.87 -2.90 1.29
C LYS A 277 20.29 -1.79 0.40
N ASN A 278 19.26 -2.05 -0.41
CA ASN A 278 18.72 -1.08 -1.37
C ASN A 278 17.21 -0.88 -1.18
N PRO A 279 16.75 0.27 -0.63
CA PRO A 279 15.35 0.66 -0.74
C PRO A 279 15.03 1.05 -2.19
N ALA A 280 13.91 0.55 -2.73
CA ALA A 280 13.53 0.85 -4.10
C ALA A 280 13.11 2.32 -4.26
N LEU A 281 13.88 3.06 -5.06
CA LEU A 281 13.45 4.36 -5.61
C LEU A 281 12.51 4.12 -6.79
N MET A 282 11.45 4.93 -6.88
CA MET A 282 10.45 4.88 -7.96
C MET A 282 11.12 5.24 -9.30
N SER A 283 11.55 4.24 -10.06
CA SER A 283 12.25 4.43 -11.34
C SER A 283 12.16 3.19 -12.25
N GLY A 284 11.20 3.20 -13.18
CA GLY A 284 11.35 2.65 -14.54
C GLY A 284 11.52 1.14 -14.74
N ALA A 285 11.65 0.33 -13.69
CA ALA A 285 11.79 -1.12 -13.82
C ALA A 285 10.99 -1.84 -12.73
N LEU A 286 9.68 -1.99 -12.97
CA LEU A 286 8.93 -3.05 -12.27
C LEU A 286 9.53 -4.39 -12.70
N GLY A 287 10.06 -5.16 -11.75
CA GLY A 287 10.43 -6.55 -12.02
C GLY A 287 9.21 -7.37 -12.42
N GLN A 288 9.42 -8.44 -13.19
CA GLN A 288 8.39 -9.45 -13.43
C GLN A 288 8.00 -10.07 -12.08
N LEU A 289 6.81 -9.71 -11.59
CA LEU A 289 6.15 -10.41 -10.50
C LEU A 289 5.51 -11.68 -11.10
N PRO A 290 5.36 -12.78 -10.32
CA PRO A 290 4.64 -13.96 -10.79
C PRO A 290 3.21 -13.60 -11.22
N ALA A 291 2.69 -14.32 -12.21
CA ALA A 291 1.36 -14.11 -12.76
C ALA A 291 0.28 -14.07 -11.66
N GLY A 292 -0.68 -13.16 -11.78
CA GLY A 292 -1.73 -12.92 -10.79
C GLY A 292 -1.37 -11.94 -9.64
N LYS A 293 -0.09 -11.58 -9.45
CA LYS A 293 0.34 -10.72 -8.33
C LYS A 293 0.08 -9.22 -8.56
N GLY A 294 -1.20 -8.82 -8.56
CA GLY A 294 -1.63 -7.42 -8.69
C GLY A 294 -2.98 -7.19 -9.39
N SER A 295 -3.56 -8.25 -9.93
CA SER A 295 -4.94 -8.39 -10.41
C SER A 295 -5.81 -9.01 -9.31
N ASN A 296 -7.12 -8.76 -9.33
CA ASN A 296 -8.09 -9.33 -8.37
C ASN A 296 -7.64 -9.18 -6.90
N LEU A 297 -7.10 -8.01 -6.56
CA LEU A 297 -6.60 -7.67 -5.21
C LEU A 297 -7.71 -7.45 -4.19
N ILE A 298 -8.96 -7.47 -4.64
CA ILE A 298 -10.15 -7.30 -3.82
C ILE A 298 -11.09 -8.43 -4.22
N PRO A 299 -11.77 -9.08 -3.28
CA PRO A 299 -12.89 -9.96 -3.63
C PRO A 299 -13.90 -9.23 -4.53
N PRO A 300 -14.64 -9.98 -5.37
CA PRO A 300 -15.84 -9.42 -5.99
C PRO A 300 -16.77 -8.87 -4.89
N PRO A 301 -17.61 -7.86 -5.19
CA PRO A 301 -18.69 -7.52 -4.27
C PRO A 301 -19.54 -8.78 -3.99
N PRO A 302 -20.03 -8.97 -2.75
CA PRO A 302 -20.87 -10.11 -2.38
C PRO A 302 -22.11 -10.19 -3.29
N SER A 303 -22.60 -11.40 -3.55
CA SER A 303 -23.80 -11.59 -4.39
C SER A 303 -25.01 -10.88 -3.78
N ALA A 304 -25.95 -10.46 -4.63
CA ALA A 304 -27.23 -9.92 -4.19
C ALA A 304 -27.97 -10.92 -3.25
N ASP A 305 -27.82 -12.22 -3.51
CA ASP A 305 -28.45 -13.32 -2.75
C ASP A 305 -27.79 -13.63 -1.39
N GLU A 306 -26.59 -13.10 -1.12
CA GLU A 306 -25.97 -13.30 0.19
C GLU A 306 -26.75 -12.54 1.27
N PRO A 307 -26.85 -13.05 2.52
CA PRO A 307 -27.49 -12.33 3.61
C PRO A 307 -26.71 -11.04 3.94
N PHE A 308 -27.42 -9.95 4.21
CA PHE A 308 -26.80 -8.70 4.65
C PHE A 308 -26.17 -8.85 6.06
N PRO A 309 -25.12 -8.08 6.39
CA PRO A 309 -24.44 -8.17 7.69
C PRO A 309 -25.20 -7.45 8.83
N TRP A 310 -26.43 -6.98 8.59
CA TRP A 310 -27.33 -6.32 9.53
C TRP A 310 -28.70 -7.00 9.52
N THR A 311 -29.49 -6.78 10.57
CA THR A 311 -30.77 -7.47 10.82
C THR A 311 -32.01 -6.65 10.46
N ASP A 312 -31.82 -5.38 10.08
CA ASP A 312 -32.85 -4.39 9.77
C ASP A 312 -32.83 -4.03 8.28
N LYS A 313 -33.26 -2.81 7.90
CA LYS A 313 -33.16 -2.31 6.53
C LYS A 313 -31.71 -1.99 6.10
N GLY A 314 -30.79 -1.86 7.06
CA GLY A 314 -29.41 -1.47 6.82
C GLY A 314 -29.13 0.03 6.89
N PRO A 315 -27.85 0.41 6.83
CA PRO A 315 -27.45 1.81 6.76
C PRO A 315 -27.93 2.47 5.46
N PRO A 316 -28.09 3.81 5.44
CA PRO A 316 -28.16 4.55 4.20
C PRO A 316 -26.79 4.66 3.52
N ALA A 317 -26.79 5.10 2.27
CA ALA A 317 -25.59 5.47 1.52
C ALA A 317 -25.82 6.72 0.67
N ALA A 318 -24.73 7.40 0.28
CA ALA A 318 -24.79 8.58 -0.58
C ALA A 318 -23.73 8.51 -1.69
N ARG A 319 -24.13 8.77 -2.93
CA ARG A 319 -23.22 8.99 -4.07
C ARG A 319 -22.88 10.47 -4.14
N ILE A 320 -21.60 10.79 -4.05
CA ILE A 320 -21.08 12.15 -3.95
C ILE A 320 -20.07 12.37 -5.07
N ARG A 321 -20.22 13.47 -5.81
CA ARG A 321 -19.24 13.94 -6.80
C ARG A 321 -18.47 15.12 -6.25
N MET A 322 -17.17 15.15 -6.52
CA MET A 322 -16.27 16.19 -6.03
C MET A 322 -15.15 16.48 -7.03
N THR A 323 -14.81 17.76 -7.20
CA THR A 323 -13.60 18.20 -7.91
C THR A 323 -12.61 18.74 -6.90
N VAL A 324 -11.41 18.15 -6.86
CA VAL A 324 -10.42 18.35 -5.79
C VAL A 324 -9.01 18.59 -6.34
N THR A 325 -8.19 19.28 -5.56
CA THR A 325 -6.76 19.48 -5.86
C THR A 325 -5.90 18.27 -5.49
N SER A 326 -4.60 18.35 -5.81
CA SER A 326 -3.62 17.32 -5.51
C SER A 326 -3.47 17.05 -4.01
N GLY A 327 -3.44 15.77 -3.62
CA GLY A 327 -3.16 15.36 -2.24
C GLY A 327 -4.39 15.08 -1.39
N PHE A 328 -5.60 15.33 -1.90
CA PHE A 328 -6.87 14.91 -1.33
C PHE A 328 -7.03 13.38 -1.34
N TYR A 329 -7.58 12.82 -0.26
CA TYR A 329 -7.90 11.42 -0.07
C TYR A 329 -9.40 11.25 0.13
N VAL A 330 -10.09 10.71 -0.89
CA VAL A 330 -11.53 10.45 -0.83
C VAL A 330 -11.88 9.50 0.33
N ARG A 331 -11.02 8.52 0.62
CA ARG A 331 -11.15 7.62 1.77
C ARG A 331 -11.22 8.36 3.13
N SER A 332 -10.37 9.36 3.36
CA SER A 332 -10.48 10.20 4.57
C SER A 332 -11.79 10.98 4.56
N PHE A 333 -12.15 11.62 3.44
CA PHE A 333 -13.42 12.33 3.32
C PHE A 333 -14.66 11.45 3.66
N CYS A 334 -14.71 10.20 3.20
CA CYS A 334 -15.82 9.29 3.52
C CYS A 334 -15.91 8.96 5.03
N HIS A 335 -14.75 8.83 5.68
CA HIS A 335 -14.64 8.62 7.12
C HIS A 335 -15.07 9.89 7.90
N ASP A 336 -14.53 11.04 7.51
CA ASP A 336 -14.73 12.33 8.16
C ASP A 336 -16.18 12.80 8.03
N LEU A 337 -16.81 12.58 6.86
CA LEU A 337 -18.24 12.84 6.64
C LEU A 337 -19.11 11.97 7.56
N GLY A 338 -18.77 10.69 7.72
CA GLY A 338 -19.45 9.79 8.65
C GLY A 338 -19.35 10.26 10.10
N ALA A 339 -18.18 10.76 10.52
CA ALA A 339 -17.99 11.37 11.82
C ALA A 339 -18.75 12.71 11.96
N LYS A 340 -18.83 13.50 10.89
CA LYS A 340 -19.54 14.81 10.84
C LYS A 340 -21.05 14.68 11.00
N VAL A 341 -21.63 13.53 10.64
CA VAL A 341 -23.05 13.20 10.87
C VAL A 341 -23.31 12.37 12.13
N ASP A 342 -22.36 12.39 13.08
CA ASP A 342 -22.41 11.72 14.40
C ASP A 342 -22.39 10.19 14.36
N SER A 343 -21.94 9.60 13.25
CA SER A 343 -21.90 8.16 13.02
C SER A 343 -20.49 7.68 12.66
N ALA A 344 -20.39 6.77 11.71
CA ALA A 344 -19.18 6.35 11.01
C ALA A 344 -19.50 6.25 9.51
N GLY A 345 -18.47 6.29 8.68
CA GLY A 345 -18.57 6.17 7.23
C GLY A 345 -17.37 5.47 6.64
N MET A 346 -17.57 4.78 5.51
CA MET A 346 -16.52 4.16 4.73
C MET A 346 -16.76 4.34 3.24
N MET A 347 -15.70 4.27 2.44
CA MET A 347 -15.79 4.31 0.98
C MET A 347 -16.19 2.92 0.43
N ALA A 348 -17.39 2.82 -0.13
CA ALA A 348 -17.90 1.59 -0.75
C ALA A 348 -17.53 1.47 -2.24
N GLU A 349 -17.45 2.61 -2.94
CA GLU A 349 -17.15 2.72 -4.37
C GLU A 349 -16.36 4.00 -4.64
N LEU A 350 -15.49 3.99 -5.66
CA LEU A 350 -14.77 5.17 -6.11
C LEU A 350 -14.48 5.08 -7.61
N GLU A 351 -14.89 6.09 -8.37
CA GLU A 351 -14.48 6.32 -9.75
C GLU A 351 -13.73 7.66 -9.83
N ARG A 352 -12.55 7.68 -10.45
CA ARG A 352 -11.91 8.94 -10.88
C ARG A 352 -12.36 9.25 -12.29
N SER A 353 -13.50 9.93 -12.43
CA SER A 353 -14.05 10.29 -13.75
C SER A 353 -13.11 11.18 -14.55
N ARG A 354 -12.37 12.09 -13.90
CA ARG A 354 -11.45 13.04 -14.56
C ARG A 354 -10.12 13.22 -13.84
N GLN A 355 -9.03 13.39 -14.60
CA GLN A 355 -7.75 13.91 -14.10
C GLN A 355 -7.11 14.86 -15.13
N GLY A 356 -7.00 16.15 -14.81
CA GLY A 356 -6.54 17.16 -15.76
C GLY A 356 -7.43 17.21 -17.01
N ASP A 357 -6.85 17.09 -18.19
CA ASP A 357 -7.61 17.10 -19.45
C ASP A 357 -8.19 15.72 -19.84
N PHE A 358 -7.94 14.68 -19.04
CA PHE A 358 -8.35 13.30 -19.34
C PHE A 358 -9.62 12.90 -18.60
N GLU A 359 -10.54 12.23 -19.29
CA GLU A 359 -11.87 11.85 -18.79
C GLU A 359 -12.29 10.45 -19.29
N VAL A 360 -12.85 9.63 -18.40
CA VAL A 360 -13.39 8.30 -18.71
C VAL A 360 -14.45 8.33 -19.81
N ARG A 361 -14.65 7.24 -20.56
CA ARG A 361 -15.71 7.14 -21.59
C ARG A 361 -15.63 8.20 -22.69
N THR A 362 -14.43 8.77 -22.92
CA THR A 362 -14.13 9.73 -24.01
C THR A 362 -12.94 9.27 -24.83
N ASP A 363 -12.77 9.81 -26.05
CA ASP A 363 -11.67 9.46 -26.96
C ASP A 363 -10.26 9.74 -26.42
N ASN A 364 -10.13 10.52 -25.33
CA ASN A 364 -8.83 10.79 -24.69
C ASN A 364 -8.44 9.75 -23.62
N CYS A 365 -9.29 8.76 -23.34
CA CYS A 365 -9.06 7.71 -22.37
C CYS A 365 -9.35 6.33 -22.97
N LEU A 366 -8.33 5.46 -23.03
CA LEU A 366 -8.48 4.08 -23.50
C LEU A 366 -9.32 3.27 -22.53
N GLU A 367 -10.38 2.60 -22.98
CA GLU A 367 -11.08 1.62 -22.14
C GLU A 367 -10.23 0.34 -21.98
N TYR A 368 -10.17 -0.22 -20.76
CA TYR A 368 -9.27 -1.34 -20.47
C TYR A 368 -9.60 -2.60 -21.28
N GLU A 369 -10.87 -2.80 -21.58
CA GLU A 369 -11.37 -3.91 -22.39
C GLU A 369 -10.84 -3.84 -23.83
N ASP A 370 -10.57 -2.64 -24.36
CA ASP A 370 -10.00 -2.47 -25.70
C ASP A 370 -8.53 -2.89 -25.76
N LEU A 371 -7.78 -2.70 -24.67
CA LEU A 371 -6.41 -3.22 -24.52
C LEU A 371 -6.38 -4.76 -24.64
N LEU A 372 -7.43 -5.44 -24.17
CA LEU A 372 -7.54 -6.90 -24.23
C LEU A 372 -7.98 -7.44 -25.61
N LYS A 373 -8.60 -6.60 -26.45
CA LYS A 373 -9.09 -6.99 -27.80
C LYS A 373 -7.98 -7.07 -28.86
N GLY A 374 -6.74 -6.68 -28.52
CA GLY A 374 -5.57 -6.77 -29.40
C GLY A 374 -5.23 -5.48 -30.15
N GLU A 375 -4.08 -5.50 -30.83
CA GLU A 375 -3.43 -4.30 -31.41
C GLU A 375 -4.28 -3.60 -32.47
N GLU A 376 -5.11 -4.33 -33.23
CA GLU A 376 -6.02 -3.74 -34.22
C GLU A 376 -7.10 -2.83 -33.58
N VAL A 377 -7.41 -3.01 -32.29
CA VAL A 377 -8.41 -2.21 -31.57
C VAL A 377 -7.75 -1.10 -30.74
N TRP A 378 -6.77 -1.42 -29.90
CA TRP A 378 -6.13 -0.40 -29.05
C TRP A 378 -5.11 0.45 -29.82
N GLY A 379 -4.47 -0.10 -30.85
CA GLY A 379 -3.37 0.52 -31.60
C GLY A 379 -3.75 1.86 -32.24
N PRO A 380 -4.84 1.94 -33.02
CA PRO A 380 -5.33 3.19 -33.59
C PRO A 380 -5.65 4.24 -32.52
N LYS A 381 -6.35 3.85 -31.45
CA LYS A 381 -6.74 4.76 -30.34
C LYS A 381 -5.51 5.33 -29.62
N VAL A 382 -4.56 4.47 -29.23
CA VAL A 382 -3.31 4.91 -28.58
C VAL A 382 -2.47 5.77 -29.52
N THR A 383 -2.43 5.46 -30.82
CA THR A 383 -1.74 6.29 -31.82
C THR A 383 -2.36 7.68 -31.92
N GLN A 384 -3.70 7.79 -31.94
CA GLN A 384 -4.42 9.06 -31.94
C GLN A 384 -4.10 9.89 -30.69
N MET A 385 -4.19 9.29 -29.49
CA MET A 385 -3.86 9.97 -28.23
C MET A 385 -2.40 10.45 -28.16
N LEU A 386 -1.44 9.62 -28.58
CA LEU A 386 -0.02 9.98 -28.58
C LEU A 386 0.33 11.02 -29.67
N THR A 387 -0.39 11.02 -30.80
CA THR A 387 -0.26 12.04 -31.83
C THR A 387 -0.78 13.39 -31.32
N ALA A 388 -2.00 13.42 -30.80
CA ALA A 388 -2.61 14.63 -30.21
C ALA A 388 -1.76 15.19 -29.04
N TRP A 389 -1.15 14.32 -28.23
CA TRP A 389 -0.19 14.72 -27.21
C TRP A 389 1.05 15.41 -27.81
N SER A 390 1.59 14.87 -28.89
CA SER A 390 2.79 15.40 -29.56
C SER A 390 2.51 16.73 -30.26
N GLU A 391 1.33 16.89 -30.87
CA GLU A 391 0.86 18.14 -31.47
C GLU A 391 0.62 19.23 -30.42
N LYS A 392 0.05 18.88 -29.26
CA LYS A 392 -0.16 19.81 -28.14
C LYS A 392 1.16 20.24 -27.49
N TYR A 393 2.21 19.42 -27.57
CA TYR A 393 3.50 19.64 -26.90
C TYR A 393 4.70 19.38 -27.82
N PRO A 394 4.88 20.13 -28.93
CA PRO A 394 5.88 19.83 -29.96
C PRO A 394 7.33 19.97 -29.47
N ASN A 395 7.57 20.82 -28.46
CA ASN A 395 8.88 21.00 -27.82
C ASN A 395 9.03 20.15 -26.54
N GLY A 396 8.15 19.18 -26.33
CA GLY A 396 8.00 18.43 -25.09
C GLY A 396 7.10 19.15 -24.07
N ALA A 397 6.33 18.37 -23.31
CA ALA A 397 5.37 18.93 -22.37
C ALA A 397 6.05 19.56 -21.14
N PRO A 398 5.38 20.49 -20.43
CA PRO A 398 5.89 21.08 -19.20
C PRO A 398 6.31 20.01 -18.20
N GLN A 399 7.62 19.91 -17.95
CA GLN A 399 8.12 19.14 -16.82
C GLN A 399 7.70 19.87 -15.54
N ALA A 400 7.19 19.11 -14.56
CA ALA A 400 6.92 19.69 -13.24
C ALA A 400 8.17 20.45 -12.75
N PRO A 401 8.01 21.68 -12.23
CA PRO A 401 9.15 22.45 -11.76
C PRO A 401 9.88 21.59 -10.72
N GLN A 402 11.16 21.31 -10.97
CA GLN A 402 11.97 20.57 -10.01
C GLN A 402 11.98 21.38 -8.72
N LYS A 403 11.21 20.94 -7.71
CA LYS A 403 11.40 21.35 -6.32
C LYS A 403 12.83 20.97 -5.97
N ARG A 404 13.76 21.92 -6.13
CA ARG A 404 15.17 21.78 -5.78
C ARG A 404 15.20 21.35 -4.31
N GLN A 405 15.53 20.09 -4.07
CA GLN A 405 15.75 19.60 -2.72
C GLN A 405 17.09 20.17 -2.23
N ASN A 406 17.10 21.45 -1.85
CA ASN A 406 18.28 22.15 -1.29
C ASN A 406 18.82 21.44 -0.03
N ASN A 407 18.06 20.52 0.57
CA ASN A 407 18.53 19.63 1.64
C ASN A 407 19.68 18.69 1.22
N GLN A 408 19.86 18.36 -0.07
CA GLN A 408 20.99 17.49 -0.46
C GLN A 408 22.34 18.23 -0.49
N GLU A 409 22.38 19.53 -0.77
CA GLU A 409 23.65 20.28 -0.77
C GLU A 409 24.11 20.60 0.65
N GLN A 410 23.19 21.00 1.55
CA GLN A 410 23.52 21.20 2.96
C GLN A 410 23.95 19.88 3.65
N GLN A 411 23.26 18.76 3.41
CA GLN A 411 23.68 17.47 3.95
C GLN A 411 24.99 16.93 3.33
N ASN A 412 25.28 17.22 2.05
CA ASN A 412 26.57 16.85 1.45
C ASN A 412 27.73 17.76 1.88
N HIS A 413 27.49 19.05 2.16
CA HIS A 413 28.49 19.92 2.78
C HIS A 413 28.80 19.47 4.21
N GLY A 414 27.78 19.21 5.03
CA GLY A 414 27.94 18.62 6.36
C GLY A 414 28.72 17.30 6.32
N ARG A 415 28.30 16.33 5.49
CA ARG A 415 29.02 15.04 5.34
C ARG A 415 30.44 15.18 4.77
N LYS A 416 30.73 16.17 3.93
CA LYS A 416 32.11 16.43 3.46
C LYS A 416 32.97 17.06 4.55
N GLN A 417 32.44 18.01 5.32
CA GLN A 417 33.14 18.61 6.46
C GLN A 417 33.37 17.57 7.57
N ASP A 418 32.37 16.76 7.92
CA ASP A 418 32.52 15.67 8.90
C ASP A 418 33.52 14.60 8.44
N ARG A 419 33.49 14.18 7.16
CA ARG A 419 34.50 13.25 6.64
C ARG A 419 35.90 13.86 6.62
N LYS A 420 36.03 15.17 6.40
CA LYS A 420 37.32 15.87 6.46
C LYS A 420 37.83 15.97 7.91
N ARG A 421 36.99 16.44 8.86
CA ARG A 421 37.28 16.44 10.30
C ARG A 421 37.68 15.05 10.79
N LYS A 422 36.85 14.03 10.55
CA LYS A 422 37.12 12.66 11.00
C LYS A 422 38.37 12.04 10.37
N TRP A 423 38.78 12.48 9.18
CA TRP A 423 40.06 12.10 8.57
C TRP A 423 41.24 12.85 9.20
N GLU A 424 41.11 14.15 9.46
CA GLU A 424 42.13 14.97 10.13
C GLU A 424 42.34 14.54 11.60
N ASP A 425 41.27 14.20 12.31
CA ASP A 425 41.30 13.67 13.67
C ASP A 425 41.98 12.30 13.72
N ASN A 426 41.63 11.37 12.82
CA ASN A 426 42.35 10.09 12.70
C ASN A 426 43.85 10.32 12.42
N LYS A 427 44.18 11.31 11.58
CA LYS A 427 45.58 11.64 11.22
C LYS A 427 46.35 12.25 12.41
N ARG A 428 45.68 13.01 13.28
CA ARG A 428 46.23 13.48 14.57
C ARG A 428 46.41 12.32 15.55
N PHE A 429 45.44 11.40 15.63
CA PHE A 429 45.49 10.23 16.51
C PHE A 429 46.63 9.27 16.12
N ASP A 430 46.81 8.96 14.84
CA ASP A 430 47.93 8.15 14.33
C ASP A 430 49.29 8.84 14.52
N LYS A 431 49.34 10.18 14.45
CA LYS A 431 50.58 10.93 14.69
C LYS A 431 50.98 10.87 16.16
N ASN A 432 50.05 11.16 17.08
CA ASN A 432 50.31 11.07 18.52
C ASN A 432 50.71 9.65 18.94
N ASN A 433 50.05 8.60 18.41
CA ASN A 433 50.39 7.20 18.71
C ASN A 433 51.79 6.80 18.14
N LYS A 434 52.25 7.41 17.04
CA LYS A 434 53.64 7.25 16.57
C LYS A 434 54.65 7.99 17.44
N ASP A 435 54.31 9.19 17.91
CA ASP A 435 55.20 9.99 18.74
C ASP A 435 55.33 9.39 20.17
N ASP A 436 54.25 8.82 20.73
CA ASP A 436 54.29 8.05 21.99
C ASP A 436 55.09 6.74 21.86
N ARG A 437 54.98 6.03 20.73
CA ARG A 437 55.81 4.84 20.47
C ARG A 437 57.29 5.17 20.30
N LYS A 438 57.62 6.35 19.74
CA LYS A 438 59.01 6.83 19.71
C LYS A 438 59.54 7.16 21.11
N ARG A 439 58.73 7.82 21.95
CA ARG A 439 59.12 8.18 23.33
C ARG A 439 59.36 6.96 24.22
N ARG A 440 58.65 5.84 24.01
CA ARG A 440 58.86 4.59 24.77
C ARG A 440 60.09 3.78 24.36
N ASN A 441 60.72 4.09 23.23
CA ASN A 441 61.93 3.41 22.74
C ASN A 441 63.23 4.19 23.02
N SER A 442 63.19 5.21 23.86
CA SER A 442 64.34 6.08 24.14
C SER A 442 64.51 6.41 25.63
N SER A 443 64.59 5.37 26.46
CA SER A 443 65.25 5.42 27.78
C SER A 443 65.89 4.07 28.11
N SER A 444 67.19 4.11 28.43
CA SER A 444 68.02 3.16 29.20
C SER A 444 67.29 2.04 29.98
N GLY A 445 67.86 0.84 30.18
CA GLY A 445 69.25 0.39 29.98
C GLY A 445 69.66 -0.53 31.14
N ASP A 446 70.40 -1.60 30.83
CA ASP A 446 71.17 -2.49 31.72
C ASP A 446 70.47 -3.19 32.92
N GLU A 447 70.27 -4.52 32.81
CA GLU A 447 71.10 -5.52 33.52
C GLU A 447 70.66 -6.98 33.18
N ALA A 448 71.58 -7.93 33.38
CA ALA A 448 71.40 -9.39 33.24
C ALA A 448 72.17 -10.07 34.42
N PRO A 449 72.18 -11.41 34.64
CA PRO A 449 71.64 -12.51 33.84
C PRO A 449 70.98 -13.65 34.69
N ALA A 450 70.91 -14.87 34.11
CA ALA A 450 71.11 -16.19 34.76
C ALA A 450 69.95 -17.23 34.76
N SER A 451 70.31 -18.36 34.15
CA SER A 451 69.71 -19.69 34.00
C SER A 451 69.23 -20.48 35.25
N LYS A 452 68.42 -21.53 34.98
CA LYS A 452 68.46 -22.94 35.49
C LYS A 452 67.21 -23.52 36.21
N VAL A 453 66.76 -24.67 35.65
CA VAL A 453 66.34 -25.95 36.31
C VAL A 453 64.92 -26.09 36.94
N ALA A 454 64.20 -27.11 36.42
CA ALA A 454 63.31 -28.17 36.99
C ALA A 454 62.63 -28.02 38.39
N ARG A 455 61.57 -28.78 38.78
CA ARG A 455 61.08 -30.12 38.34
C ARG A 455 59.67 -30.44 38.92
N THR A 456 58.85 -31.23 38.20
CA THR A 456 57.77 -32.17 38.71
C THR A 456 56.57 -31.59 39.54
N GLU A 457 55.38 -32.20 39.69
CA GLU A 457 54.90 -33.61 39.76
C GLU A 457 53.53 -33.81 39.01
N LYS A 458 53.31 -34.86 38.19
CA LYS A 458 52.77 -36.25 38.44
C LYS A 458 51.21 -36.32 38.36
N SER A 459 50.63 -36.98 37.33
CA SER A 459 50.03 -38.37 37.33
C SER A 459 48.55 -38.43 37.79
N THR A 460 47.60 -39.28 37.35
CA THR A 460 47.44 -40.40 36.36
C THR A 460 45.95 -40.82 36.40
N GLU A 461 45.26 -41.44 35.42
CA GLU A 461 45.45 -41.70 33.97
C GLU A 461 44.07 -42.07 33.33
N GLU A 462 44.01 -42.53 32.07
CA GLU A 462 42.84 -43.23 31.48
C GLU A 462 42.90 -44.76 31.78
N PRO A 463 41.96 -45.60 31.27
CA PRO A 463 42.25 -46.22 29.97
C PRO A 463 41.05 -46.46 29.02
N LYS A 464 41.40 -46.76 27.76
CA LYS A 464 40.53 -46.96 26.59
C LYS A 464 40.12 -48.43 26.39
N GLY A 465 39.09 -48.69 25.58
CA GLY A 465 38.88 -50.03 24.99
C GLY A 465 37.57 -50.23 24.22
N SER A 466 37.64 -50.39 22.89
CA SER A 466 36.50 -50.68 21.99
C SER A 466 36.54 -52.12 21.44
N PRO A 467 35.39 -52.73 21.08
CA PRO A 467 35.33 -53.61 19.89
C PRO A 467 34.10 -53.43 18.96
N LYS A 468 33.98 -54.30 17.95
CA LYS A 468 33.30 -54.11 16.64
C LYS A 468 31.87 -54.75 16.50
N VAL A 469 31.01 -54.13 15.67
CA VAL A 469 30.24 -54.65 14.46
C VAL A 469 29.72 -56.13 14.47
N PRO A 470 28.46 -56.53 14.08
CA PRO A 470 27.76 -56.22 12.79
C PRO A 470 26.20 -56.04 12.78
N LEU A 471 25.65 -55.87 11.56
CA LEU A 471 24.24 -55.69 11.15
C LEU A 471 23.28 -56.87 11.45
N LYS A 472 21.95 -56.59 11.53
CA LYS A 472 20.90 -57.19 10.64
C LYS A 472 19.43 -56.70 10.86
N SER A 473 18.72 -56.55 9.73
CA SER A 473 17.27 -56.74 9.43
C SER A 473 16.11 -56.31 10.38
N SER A 474 15.14 -55.61 9.76
CA SER A 474 13.70 -55.48 10.13
C SER A 474 12.99 -56.86 10.28
N PRO A 475 11.76 -57.00 10.86
CA PRO A 475 10.55 -56.22 10.51
C PRO A 475 9.45 -55.97 11.59
N LYS A 476 8.44 -55.18 11.20
CA LYS A 476 7.00 -55.15 11.60
C LYS A 476 6.58 -55.65 13.01
N THR A 477 5.81 -54.83 13.72
CA THR A 477 4.44 -55.17 14.19
C THR A 477 3.69 -53.94 14.73
N SER A 478 2.37 -53.91 14.52
CA SER A 478 1.43 -53.03 15.23
C SER A 478 0.83 -53.78 16.44
N PRO A 479 0.21 -53.06 17.39
CA PRO A 479 -1.06 -53.57 17.94
C PRO A 479 -2.19 -52.54 17.96
N LYS A 480 -3.42 -53.08 18.01
CA LYS A 480 -4.71 -52.37 18.07
C LYS A 480 -5.15 -52.10 19.52
N GLY A 481 -6.10 -51.19 19.72
CA GLY A 481 -6.90 -51.05 20.95
C GLY A 481 -7.66 -49.72 20.98
N SER A 482 -8.88 -49.64 20.45
CA SER A 482 -10.16 -49.93 21.12
C SER A 482 -10.62 -48.82 22.09
N LEU A 483 -11.40 -47.83 21.62
CA LEU A 483 -12.88 -47.78 21.67
C LEU A 483 -13.50 -47.72 23.09
N LYS A 484 -14.15 -46.58 23.40
CA LYS A 484 -15.35 -46.48 24.26
C LYS A 484 -16.29 -45.40 23.71
N SER A 485 -17.59 -45.59 23.91
CA SER A 485 -18.70 -44.85 23.29
C SER A 485 -19.81 -44.55 24.32
N PHE A 486 -20.91 -43.93 23.82
CA PHE A 486 -22.22 -43.65 24.45
C PHE A 486 -22.45 -42.27 25.11
N PRO A 487 -23.71 -41.78 25.19
CA PRO A 487 -24.96 -42.24 24.55
C PRO A 487 -25.70 -41.16 23.71
N LYS A 488 -26.80 -41.57 23.06
CA LYS A 488 -27.76 -40.71 22.34
C LYS A 488 -29.02 -40.43 23.19
N GLY A 489 -29.68 -39.30 22.92
CA GLY A 489 -31.13 -39.09 23.09
C GLY A 489 -31.53 -37.86 22.25
N SER A 490 -32.23 -37.96 21.13
CA SER A 490 -33.60 -38.42 20.85
C SER A 490 -34.69 -37.39 21.16
N SER A 491 -35.27 -36.81 20.10
CA SER A 491 -36.69 -36.41 20.05
C SER A 491 -37.16 -36.35 18.59
N LYS A 492 -38.21 -37.10 18.27
CA LYS A 492 -38.94 -37.03 17.00
C LYS A 492 -40.04 -35.98 17.13
N VAL A 493 -40.28 -35.18 16.09
CA VAL A 493 -41.58 -34.51 15.87
C VAL A 493 -42.10 -34.91 14.50
N LYS A 494 -43.43 -35.04 14.40
CA LYS A 494 -44.14 -35.68 13.29
C LYS A 494 -44.27 -34.76 12.09
N ALA A 495 -44.18 -35.31 10.88
CA ALA A 495 -44.74 -34.67 9.69
C ALA A 495 -46.27 -34.73 9.72
N ALA A 496 -46.93 -33.67 9.25
CA ALA A 496 -48.35 -33.63 8.96
C ALA A 496 -48.55 -33.01 7.57
N ASP A 497 -49.23 -33.75 6.69
CA ASP A 497 -49.64 -33.27 5.37
C ASP A 497 -50.67 -32.15 5.48
N THR A 498 -50.49 -31.07 4.72
CA THR A 498 -51.61 -30.27 4.24
C THR A 498 -51.34 -29.70 2.85
N LYS A 499 -51.90 -30.35 1.82
CA LYS A 499 -51.92 -29.82 0.45
C LYS A 499 -52.82 -28.60 0.38
N LYS A 500 -52.32 -27.48 -0.16
CA LYS A 500 -53.17 -26.47 -0.82
C LYS A 500 -52.56 -26.09 -2.17
N LYS A 501 -53.31 -26.36 -3.24
CA LYS A 501 -52.98 -25.98 -4.61
C LYS A 501 -53.22 -24.48 -4.78
N LEU A 502 -52.31 -23.78 -5.44
CA LEU A 502 -52.60 -22.56 -6.19
C LEU A 502 -52.18 -22.80 -7.64
N LYS A 503 -53.02 -22.35 -8.58
CA LYS A 503 -52.77 -22.44 -10.02
C LYS A 503 -52.02 -21.19 -10.51
N PRO A 504 -51.31 -21.26 -11.65
CA PRO A 504 -50.88 -20.10 -12.40
C PRO A 504 -51.98 -19.63 -13.38
N GLU A 505 -52.13 -18.32 -13.50
CA GLU A 505 -52.73 -17.59 -14.63
C GLU A 505 -51.69 -16.48 -14.92
N GLU A 506 -50.91 -16.59 -15.99
CA GLU A 506 -51.21 -16.01 -17.31
C GLU A 506 -51.35 -14.49 -17.25
N ILE A 507 -50.27 -13.80 -17.63
CA ILE A 507 -50.24 -12.37 -17.95
C ILE A 507 -49.96 -12.29 -19.45
N GLU A 508 -50.93 -11.78 -20.21
CA GLU A 508 -50.82 -11.59 -21.65
C GLU A 508 -49.88 -10.43 -22.01
N TRP A 509 -49.34 -10.49 -23.22
CA TRP A 509 -48.48 -9.45 -23.80
C TRP A 509 -49.33 -8.41 -24.54
N GLU A 510 -49.32 -7.16 -24.10
CA GLU A 510 -49.74 -6.05 -24.97
C GLU A 510 -48.60 -5.66 -25.92
N GLY A 511 -48.95 -5.47 -27.20
CA GLY A 511 -47.99 -5.34 -28.29
C GLY A 511 -47.48 -3.92 -28.52
N PHE A 512 -46.26 -3.84 -29.04
CA PHE A 512 -45.78 -2.68 -29.80
C PHE A 512 -46.39 -2.69 -31.20
N GLN A 513 -46.83 -1.53 -31.68
CA GLN A 513 -46.95 -1.24 -33.11
C GLN A 513 -46.19 0.05 -33.45
N ASP A 514 -45.41 -0.06 -34.53
CA ASP A 514 -44.75 0.95 -35.38
C ASP A 514 -43.85 2.02 -34.72
#